data_AF-A0A1S2Z0F7-F1
#
_entry.id   AF-A0A1S2Z0F7-F1
#
_cell.length_a   1.000
_cell.length_b   1.000
_cell.length_c   1.000
_cell.angle_alpha   90.00
_cell.angle_beta   90.00
_cell.angle_gamma   90.00
#
_symmetry.space_group_name_H-M   'P 1'
#
loop_
_entity.id
_entity.type
_entity.pdbx_description
1 polymer ?
#
loop_
_entity_poly.entity_id
_entity_poly.type
_entity_poly.pdbx_seq_one_letter_code
_entity_poly.pdbx_strand_id
1 'polypeptide(L)'
;MFFNREISWNFLFIFFLQIMIDPDVPGPSDPYMREHLHWMVTDIPGTTDSTFGKELTSYEIPKPNIGIHRYVFVLFKQKKKHSITTPSSRDHFNTRSFSMQNDLGVPVAAAYFNARRPTAGRKPTYI
;
A
#
# COMPACT_ATOMS: atom_id res chain seq x y z
N MET A 1 -33.81 -13.84 29.37
CA MET A 1 -33.26 -12.86 28.41
C MET A 1 -31.80 -13.24 28.18
N PHE A 2 -31.54 -14.06 27.15
CA PHE A 2 -30.19 -14.53 26.83
C PHE A 2 -29.53 -13.53 25.90
N PHE A 3 -28.50 -12.85 26.38
CA PHE A 3 -27.67 -11.97 25.56
C PHE A 3 -26.64 -12.84 24.83
N ASN A 4 -26.89 -13.13 23.55
CA ASN A 4 -25.97 -13.91 22.72
C ASN A 4 -24.76 -13.03 22.37
N ARG A 5 -23.63 -13.19 23.08
CA ARG A 5 -22.34 -12.57 22.69
C ARG A 5 -21.62 -13.48 21.71
N GLU A 6 -22.04 -13.45 20.45
CA GLU A 6 -21.23 -13.92 19.32
C GLU A 6 -20.25 -12.81 18.91
N ILE A 7 -19.28 -12.50 19.76
CA ILE A 7 -18.26 -11.48 19.46
C ILE A 7 -16.91 -12.10 19.78
N SER A 8 -16.19 -12.57 18.74
CA SER A 8 -14.70 -12.60 18.68
C SER A 8 -14.16 -13.49 17.55
N TRP A 9 -14.90 -14.51 17.07
CA TRP A 9 -14.31 -15.49 16.15
C TRP A 9 -14.09 -14.96 14.73
N ASN A 10 -14.98 -14.11 14.20
CA ASN A 10 -14.88 -13.65 12.82
C ASN A 10 -13.64 -12.80 12.52
N PHE A 11 -13.10 -12.05 13.49
CA PHE A 11 -11.96 -11.17 13.23
C PHE A 11 -10.64 -11.91 13.01
N LEU A 12 -10.44 -13.07 13.66
CA LEU A 12 -9.24 -13.89 13.50
C LEU A 12 -9.13 -14.55 12.12
N PHE A 13 -10.25 -14.69 11.41
CA PHE A 13 -10.30 -15.28 10.07
C PHE A 13 -10.36 -14.25 8.94
N ILE A 14 -10.31 -12.95 9.26
CA ILE A 14 -10.23 -11.89 8.26
C ILE A 14 -8.76 -11.61 7.97
N PHE A 15 -8.40 -11.68 6.70
CA PHE A 15 -7.09 -11.31 6.19
C PHE A 15 -7.19 -10.03 5.38
N PHE A 16 -6.11 -9.25 5.41
CA PHE A 16 -5.97 -8.03 4.63
C PHE A 16 -4.72 -8.05 3.76
N LEU A 17 -4.81 -7.28 2.69
CA LEU A 17 -3.72 -6.98 1.80
C LEU A 17 -3.45 -5.48 1.83
N GLN A 18 -2.19 -5.11 2.07
CA GLN A 18 -1.71 -3.73 2.01
C GLN A 18 -0.86 -3.54 0.76
N ILE A 19 -1.15 -2.47 0.02
CA ILE A 19 -0.34 -1.98 -1.11
C ILE A 19 0.11 -0.56 -0.78
N MET A 20 1.38 -0.26 -1.09
CA MET A 20 1.89 1.11 -1.16
C MET A 20 2.30 1.42 -2.59
N ILE A 21 1.77 2.50 -3.17
CA ILE A 21 2.09 2.95 -4.53
C ILE A 21 2.46 4.42 -4.59
N ASP A 22 3.15 4.80 -5.66
CA ASP A 22 3.40 6.17 -6.09
C ASP A 22 2.75 6.37 -7.47
N PRO A 23 1.65 7.14 -7.59
CA PRO A 23 0.96 7.37 -8.85
C PRO A 23 1.58 8.51 -9.68
N ASP A 24 2.67 9.12 -9.18
CA ASP A 24 3.25 10.34 -9.71
C ASP A 24 4.63 10.10 -10.36
N VAL A 25 5.01 8.84 -10.63
CA VAL A 25 6.32 8.51 -11.24
C VAL A 25 6.33 8.74 -12.76
N PRO A 26 7.38 9.39 -13.33
CA PRO A 26 8.57 9.94 -12.65
C PRO A 26 8.40 11.34 -12.03
N GLY A 27 7.34 12.07 -12.41
CA GLY A 27 6.91 13.30 -11.75
C GLY A 27 5.41 13.55 -11.95
N PRO A 28 4.75 14.32 -11.07
CA PRO A 28 3.29 14.45 -11.04
C PRO A 28 2.70 15.12 -12.28
N SER A 29 3.50 15.89 -13.02
CA SER A 29 3.06 16.59 -14.23
C SER A 29 2.99 15.69 -15.47
N ASP A 30 3.81 14.64 -15.53
CA ASP A 30 3.83 13.66 -16.62
C ASP A 30 4.13 12.26 -16.08
N PRO A 31 3.16 11.63 -15.39
CA PRO A 31 3.38 10.39 -14.65
C PRO A 31 3.23 9.15 -15.57
N TYR A 32 4.06 9.02 -16.60
CA TYR A 32 3.91 7.96 -17.61
C TYR A 32 4.29 6.55 -17.11
N MET A 33 4.98 6.43 -15.97
CA MET A 33 5.33 5.15 -15.32
C MET A 33 4.33 4.73 -14.23
N ARG A 34 3.26 5.52 -14.01
CA ARG A 34 2.30 5.26 -12.94
C ARG A 34 1.57 3.92 -13.11
N GLU A 35 1.21 3.23 -12.04
CA GLU A 35 1.63 3.44 -10.64
C GLU A 35 2.95 2.70 -10.38
N HIS A 36 3.83 3.23 -9.52
CA HIS A 36 5.01 2.51 -9.06
C HIS A 36 4.71 1.81 -7.73
N LEU A 37 4.90 0.49 -7.68
CA LEU A 37 4.67 -0.32 -6.48
C LEU A 37 5.85 -0.24 -5.51
N HIS A 38 5.64 0.42 -4.37
CA HIS A 38 6.64 0.54 -3.31
C HIS A 38 6.66 -0.64 -2.34
N TRP A 39 5.49 -1.18 -1.99
CA TRP A 39 5.39 -2.24 -0.98
C TRP A 39 4.10 -3.04 -1.13
N MET A 40 4.17 -4.36 -0.93
CA MET A 40 3.00 -5.23 -0.96
C MET A 40 3.12 -6.33 0.09
N VAL A 41 2.13 -6.39 0.98
CA VAL A 41 2.02 -7.42 2.02
C VAL A 41 0.62 -8.02 1.99
N THR A 42 0.54 -9.34 2.00
CA THR A 42 -0.72 -10.09 1.95
C THR A 42 -0.93 -10.89 3.22
N ASP A 43 -2.10 -11.48 3.37
CA ASP A 43 -2.45 -12.38 4.46
C ASP A 43 -2.21 -11.77 5.86
N ILE A 44 -2.39 -10.44 5.99
CA ILE A 44 -2.27 -9.72 7.26
C ILE A 44 -3.48 -10.08 8.13
N PRO A 45 -3.30 -10.70 9.31
CA PRO A 45 -4.41 -10.96 10.22
C PRO A 45 -5.10 -9.65 10.66
N GLY A 46 -6.43 -9.65 10.73
CA GLY A 46 -7.21 -8.41 10.90
C GLY A 46 -7.02 -7.61 12.19
N THR A 47 -6.33 -8.17 13.18
CA THR A 47 -6.03 -7.50 14.46
C THR A 47 -4.54 -7.22 14.64
N THR A 48 -3.74 -7.35 13.59
CA THR A 48 -2.28 -7.18 13.62
C THR A 48 -1.85 -6.16 12.56
N ASP A 49 -0.54 -5.92 12.48
CA ASP A 49 0.07 -5.08 11.46
C ASP A 49 0.74 -5.90 10.35
N SER A 50 1.30 -5.19 9.36
CA SER A 50 1.96 -5.78 8.19
C SER A 50 3.12 -6.73 8.51
N THR A 51 3.72 -6.67 9.71
CA THR A 51 4.82 -7.58 10.09
C THR A 51 4.37 -9.04 10.26
N PHE A 52 3.07 -9.27 10.44
CA PHE A 52 2.47 -10.61 10.55
C PHE A 52 1.97 -11.18 9.21
N GLY A 53 2.01 -10.36 8.16
CA GLY A 53 1.64 -10.78 6.82
C GLY A 53 2.78 -11.46 6.06
N LYS A 54 2.48 -11.87 4.83
CA LYS A 54 3.45 -12.36 3.84
C LYS A 54 3.85 -11.21 2.93
N GLU A 55 5.11 -10.79 3.00
CA GLU A 55 5.66 -9.79 2.08
C GLU A 55 5.84 -10.40 0.68
N LEU A 56 5.14 -9.85 -0.32
CA LEU A 56 5.28 -10.24 -1.73
C LEU A 56 6.17 -9.31 -2.52
N THR A 57 6.20 -8.04 -2.14
CA THR A 57 7.06 -7.02 -2.72
C THR A 57 7.66 -6.23 -1.58
N SER A 58 8.98 -6.27 -1.42
CA SER A 58 9.69 -5.63 -0.32
C SER A 58 9.53 -4.11 -0.32
N TYR A 59 9.56 -3.51 0.86
CA TYR A 59 9.44 -2.06 1.01
C TYR A 59 10.59 -1.32 0.30
N GLU A 60 10.22 -0.44 -0.62
CA GLU A 60 11.13 0.48 -1.29
C GLU A 60 10.96 1.90 -0.75
N ILE A 61 12.06 2.49 -0.27
CA ILE A 61 12.05 3.82 0.36
C ILE A 61 11.61 4.90 -0.65
N PRO A 62 10.62 5.74 -0.32
CA PRO A 62 10.26 6.93 -1.09
C PRO A 62 11.45 7.82 -1.44
N LYS A 63 11.75 7.96 -2.74
CA LYS A 63 12.85 8.78 -3.25
C LYS A 63 12.41 9.55 -4.52
N PRO A 64 11.47 10.50 -4.38
CA PRO A 64 10.96 11.24 -5.53
C PRO A 64 12.05 12.11 -6.15
N ASN A 65 12.16 12.09 -7.48
CA ASN A 65 13.16 12.85 -8.23
C ASN A 65 12.67 14.25 -8.61
N ILE A 66 11.43 14.36 -9.08
CA ILE A 66 10.87 15.58 -9.68
C ILE A 66 9.50 15.90 -9.06
N GLY A 67 9.36 17.07 -8.45
CA GLY A 67 8.09 17.51 -7.87
C GLY A 67 7.75 16.87 -6.53
N ILE A 68 6.47 16.93 -6.18
CA ILE A 68 5.91 16.38 -4.94
C ILE A 68 5.08 15.16 -5.33
N HIS A 69 5.45 14.00 -4.82
CA HIS A 69 4.80 12.72 -5.07
C HIS A 69 3.88 12.34 -3.92
N ARG A 70 2.77 11.67 -4.25
CA ARG A 70 1.85 11.05 -3.30
C ARG A 70 2.25 9.59 -3.11
N TYR A 71 2.50 9.21 -1.87
CA TYR A 71 2.70 7.80 -1.51
C TYR A 71 1.44 7.30 -0.85
N VAL A 72 0.73 6.42 -1.55
CA VAL A 72 -0.63 5.98 -1.19
C VAL A 72 -0.57 4.56 -0.64
N PHE A 73 -1.02 4.39 0.60
CA PHE A 73 -1.35 3.09 1.19
C PHE A 73 -2.81 2.76 0.89
N VAL A 74 -3.06 1.56 0.38
CA VAL A 74 -4.38 1.02 0.10
C VAL A 74 -4.53 -0.31 0.81
N LEU A 75 -5.62 -0.49 1.56
CA LEU A 75 -5.92 -1.71 2.28
C LEU A 75 -7.15 -2.39 1.66
N PHE A 76 -7.02 -3.67 1.35
CA PHE A 76 -8.10 -4.52 0.85
C PHE A 76 -8.40 -5.65 1.82
N LYS A 77 -9.67 -6.00 1.97
CA LYS A 77 -10.07 -7.22 2.68
C LYS A 77 -9.97 -8.41 1.74
N GLN A 78 -9.20 -9.44 2.12
CA GLN A 78 -9.17 -10.70 1.38
C GLN A 78 -10.39 -11.54 1.76
N LYS A 79 -11.08 -12.09 0.75
CA LYS A 79 -12.21 -13.01 0.97
C LYS A 79 -11.76 -14.37 1.49
N LYS A 80 -10.54 -14.78 1.13
CA LYS A 80 -9.89 -16.02 1.56
C LYS A 80 -8.39 -15.88 1.45
N LYS A 81 -7.66 -16.64 2.26
CA LYS A 81 -6.22 -16.86 2.07
C LYS A 81 -6.05 -17.58 0.74
N HIS A 82 -5.39 -16.94 -0.23
CA HIS A 82 -5.12 -17.54 -1.53
C HIS A 82 -3.81 -16.99 -2.10
N SER A 83 -3.22 -17.73 -3.03
CA SER A 83 -1.93 -17.37 -3.60
C SER A 83 -2.08 -16.20 -4.56
N ILE A 84 -1.79 -15.01 -4.06
CA ILE A 84 -1.62 -13.80 -4.88
C ILE A 84 -0.22 -13.86 -5.51
N THR A 85 -0.17 -13.63 -6.83
CA THR A 85 1.10 -13.64 -7.57
C THR A 85 1.80 -12.31 -7.45
N THR A 86 3.11 -12.34 -7.16
CA THR A 86 3.95 -11.15 -7.14
C THR A 86 4.01 -10.50 -8.53
N PRO A 87 3.77 -9.19 -8.65
CA PRO A 87 3.96 -8.46 -9.90
C PRO A 87 5.39 -8.60 -10.43
N SER A 88 5.54 -8.77 -11.75
CA SER A 88 6.86 -8.89 -12.40
C SER A 88 7.63 -7.57 -12.50
N SER A 89 6.91 -6.44 -12.41
CA SER A 89 7.45 -5.08 -12.46
C SER A 89 6.79 -4.24 -11.37
N ARG A 90 7.55 -3.28 -10.83
CA ARG A 90 7.02 -2.26 -9.93
C ARG A 90 6.35 -1.12 -10.69
N ASP A 91 6.91 -0.72 -11.84
CA ASP A 91 6.35 0.31 -12.72
C ASP A 91 5.14 -0.20 -13.50
N HIS A 92 4.28 0.72 -13.90
CA HIS A 92 3.02 0.45 -14.61
C HIS A 92 2.09 -0.51 -13.84
N PHE A 93 2.26 -0.56 -12.52
CA PHE A 93 1.31 -1.22 -11.66
C PHE A 93 -0.04 -0.53 -11.75
N ASN A 94 -1.12 -1.29 -11.59
CA ASN A 94 -2.47 -0.76 -11.60
C ASN A 94 -3.26 -1.39 -10.47
N THR A 95 -3.43 -0.63 -9.39
CA THR A 95 -4.13 -1.10 -8.17
C THR A 95 -5.55 -1.60 -8.47
N ARG A 96 -6.27 -0.94 -9.39
CA ARG A 96 -7.64 -1.32 -9.77
C ARG A 96 -7.68 -2.66 -10.53
N SER A 97 -6.83 -2.82 -11.55
CA SER A 97 -6.74 -4.08 -12.30
C SER A 97 -6.29 -5.22 -11.40
N PHE A 98 -5.33 -4.96 -10.52
CA PHE A 98 -4.88 -5.93 -9.53
C PHE A 98 -6.00 -6.36 -8.57
N SER A 99 -6.80 -5.42 -8.06
CA SER A 99 -7.90 -5.74 -7.14
C SER A 99 -9.00 -6.57 -7.81
N MET A 100 -9.29 -6.31 -9.09
CA MET A 100 -10.24 -7.11 -9.87
C MET A 100 -9.71 -8.52 -10.14
N GLN A 101 -8.44 -8.65 -10.55
CA GLN A 101 -7.83 -9.95 -10.86
C GLN A 101 -7.74 -10.88 -9.62
N ASN A 102 -7.59 -10.30 -8.43
CA ASN A 102 -7.49 -11.04 -7.17
C ASN A 102 -8.79 -11.02 -6.34
N ASP A 103 -9.92 -10.61 -6.94
CA ASP A 103 -11.25 -10.57 -6.31
C ASP A 103 -11.27 -9.88 -4.92
N LEU A 104 -10.52 -8.78 -4.80
CA LEU A 104 -10.36 -8.02 -3.55
C LEU A 104 -11.53 -7.04 -3.31
N GLY A 105 -12.31 -6.75 -4.34
CA GLY A 105 -13.39 -5.75 -4.28
C GLY A 105 -12.86 -4.32 -4.17
N VAL A 106 -13.54 -3.50 -3.37
CA VAL A 106 -13.17 -2.09 -3.13
C VAL A 106 -12.21 -1.98 -1.93
N PRO A 107 -11.34 -0.94 -1.89
CA PRO A 107 -10.53 -0.67 -0.72
C PRO A 107 -11.39 -0.46 0.53
N VAL A 108 -10.95 -1.00 1.67
CA VAL A 108 -11.59 -0.77 2.98
C VAL A 108 -11.01 0.42 3.72
N ALA A 109 -9.77 0.81 3.37
CA ALA A 109 -9.11 1.99 3.89
C ALA A 109 -8.04 2.47 2.90
N ALA A 110 -7.73 3.75 2.94
CA ALA A 110 -6.61 4.34 2.23
C ALA A 110 -6.05 5.51 3.04
N ALA A 111 -4.74 5.71 2.95
CA ALA A 111 -4.04 6.86 3.52
C ALA A 111 -2.93 7.26 2.56
N TYR A 112 -2.52 8.52 2.56
CA TYR A 112 -1.38 8.94 1.75
C TYR A 112 -0.57 10.03 2.47
N PHE A 113 0.68 10.16 2.08
CA PHE A 113 1.52 11.30 2.44
C PHE A 113 2.19 11.86 1.19
N ASN A 114 2.61 13.12 1.27
CA ASN A 114 3.36 13.78 0.21
C ASN A 114 4.84 13.77 0.56
N ALA A 115 5.71 13.47 -0.40
CA ALA A 115 7.15 13.66 -0.25
C ALA A 115 7.76 14.29 -1.51
N ARG A 116 8.89 14.95 -1.33
CA ARG A 116 9.69 15.56 -2.39
C ARG A 116 11.16 15.32 -2.13
N ARG A 117 11.99 15.50 -3.15
CA ARG A 117 13.45 15.46 -3.00
C ARG A 117 13.90 16.41 -1.88
N PRO A 118 14.76 15.98 -0.94
CA PRO A 118 15.33 16.88 0.05
C PRO A 118 16.09 18.01 -0.66
N THR A 119 15.71 19.26 -0.40
CA THR A 119 16.55 20.42 -0.71
C THR A 119 17.71 20.44 0.27
N ALA A 120 18.95 20.56 -0.21
CA ALA A 120 20.11 20.76 0.65
C ALA A 120 19.81 21.92 1.62
N GLY A 121 19.87 21.65 2.92
CA GLY A 121 19.62 22.67 3.93
C GLY A 121 20.59 23.83 3.73
N ARG A 122 20.06 25.06 3.64
CA ARG A 122 20.89 26.25 3.84
C ARG A 122 21.50 26.11 5.24
N LYS A 123 22.82 25.95 5.32
CA LYS A 123 23.53 26.07 6.60
C LYS A 123 23.18 27.47 7.16
N PRO A 124 22.68 27.59 8.40
CA PRO A 124 22.50 28.91 8.98
C PRO A 124 23.89 29.56 9.08
N THR A 125 24.09 30.64 8.35
CA THR A 125 25.26 31.50 8.50
C THR A 125 25.04 32.30 9.78
N TYR A 126 25.67 31.89 10.87
CA TYR A 126 25.82 32.77 12.02
C TYR A 126 26.89 33.80 11.66
N ILE A 127 26.45 35.04 11.48
CA ILE A 127 27.31 36.24 11.46
C ILE A 127 27.62 36.66 12.90
#